data_AF-A0A078JDH6-F1
#
_entry.id   AF-A0A078JDH6-F1
#
_cell.length_a   1.000
_cell.length_b   1.000
_cell.length_c   1.000
_cell.angle_alpha   90.00
_cell.angle_beta   90.00
_cell.angle_gamma   90.00
#
_symmetry.space_group_name_H-M   'P 1'
#
loop_
_entity.id
_entity.type
_entity.pdbx_description
1 polymer ?
#
loop_
_entity_poly.entity_id
_entity_poly.type
_entity_poly.pdbx_seq_one_letter_code
_entity_poly.pdbx_strand_id
1 'polypeptide(L)'
;MDTTRSIYKLPIHEHPLLPSTQFTFSTCDGCHVRGFMYGYYFCNEASFTLHVQCVLGDFSRFKPNESITIMGDKCKAVLNNHSSRPFCRHCHERCKVSIIIKADGEQKNGCICSTSCLLSFFGITQ
;
A
#
# COMPACT_ATOMS: atom_id res chain seq x y z
N MET A 1 -14.58 -26.78 -5.68
CA MET A 1 -14.59 -25.39 -5.18
C MET A 1 -13.36 -25.25 -4.32
N ASP A 2 -12.35 -24.56 -4.82
CA ASP A 2 -11.03 -24.48 -4.21
C ASP A 2 -11.09 -23.53 -2.99
N THR A 3 -11.04 -24.09 -1.79
CA THR A 3 -11.26 -23.36 -0.52
C THR A 3 -10.01 -22.61 -0.04
N THR A 4 -9.06 -22.34 -0.93
CA THR A 4 -7.90 -21.49 -0.67
C THR A 4 -8.37 -20.03 -0.55
N ARG A 5 -9.09 -19.74 0.54
CA ARG A 5 -9.67 -18.45 0.90
C ARG A 5 -8.51 -17.47 1.04
N SER A 6 -8.19 -16.79 -0.06
CA SER A 6 -6.98 -15.99 -0.31
C SER A 6 -6.41 -15.37 0.97
N ILE A 7 -5.40 -16.05 1.53
CA ILE A 7 -4.79 -15.68 2.81
C ILE A 7 -3.70 -14.66 2.53
N TYR A 8 -3.83 -13.43 3.03
CA TYR A 8 -2.83 -12.38 2.83
C TYR A 8 -1.99 -12.20 4.07
N LYS A 9 -0.67 -12.46 3.95
CA LYS A 9 0.31 -12.13 4.98
C LYS A 9 0.91 -10.78 4.68
N LEU A 10 0.57 -9.76 5.47
CA LEU A 10 1.21 -8.46 5.34
C LEU A 10 2.37 -8.34 6.32
N PRO A 11 3.51 -7.74 5.92
CA PRO A 11 4.64 -7.49 6.82
C PRO A 11 4.32 -6.56 8.01
N ILE A 12 3.11 -5.98 8.04
CA ILE A 12 2.66 -5.00 9.01
C ILE A 12 1.77 -5.64 10.09
N HIS A 13 1.42 -6.91 9.95
CA HIS A 13 0.60 -7.66 10.88
C HIS A 13 0.93 -9.16 10.81
N GLU A 14 1.19 -9.79 11.94
CA GLU A 14 1.73 -11.17 11.98
C GLU A 14 0.71 -12.23 11.58
N HIS A 15 -0.58 -12.00 11.88
CA HIS A 15 -1.63 -12.94 11.54
C HIS A 15 -2.05 -12.82 10.08
N PRO A 16 -2.52 -13.92 9.48
CA PRO A 16 -3.05 -13.85 8.13
C PRO A 16 -4.36 -13.07 8.08
N LEU A 17 -4.50 -12.24 7.05
CA LEU A 17 -5.70 -11.46 6.80
C LEU A 17 -6.65 -12.22 5.88
N LEU A 18 -7.94 -12.13 6.21
CA LEU A 18 -9.02 -12.69 5.42
C LEU A 18 -9.80 -11.57 4.71
N PRO A 19 -10.19 -11.76 3.46
CA PRO A 19 -11.08 -10.84 2.79
C PRO A 19 -12.51 -10.98 3.33
N SER A 20 -13.16 -9.85 3.51
CA SER A 20 -14.59 -9.71 3.76
C SER A 20 -15.23 -8.98 2.59
N THR A 21 -16.42 -9.39 2.18
CA THR A 21 -17.27 -8.67 1.22
C THR A 21 -18.29 -7.77 1.92
N GLN A 22 -18.24 -7.69 3.25
CA GLN A 22 -19.17 -6.91 4.05
C GLN A 22 -18.87 -5.41 3.99
N PHE A 23 -19.83 -4.64 4.48
CA PHE A 23 -19.73 -3.22 4.70
C PHE A 23 -19.54 -2.95 6.20
N THR A 24 -18.59 -2.09 6.56
CA THR A 24 -18.34 -1.70 7.95
C THR A 24 -18.00 -0.21 8.06
N PHE A 25 -18.24 0.38 9.23
CA PHE A 25 -17.77 1.72 9.56
C PHE A 25 -16.69 1.61 10.64
N SER A 26 -15.43 1.78 10.25
CA SER A 26 -14.29 1.56 11.14
C SER A 26 -13.11 2.46 10.77
N THR A 27 -12.06 2.42 11.60
CA THR A 27 -10.75 3.02 11.31
C THR A 27 -9.84 1.96 10.70
N CYS A 28 -9.14 2.32 9.61
CA CYS A 28 -8.13 1.44 9.02
C CYS A 28 -6.88 1.39 9.87
N ASP A 29 -6.38 0.21 10.24
CA ASP A 29 -5.15 0.09 11.02
C ASP A 29 -3.88 0.43 10.23
N GLY A 30 -3.94 0.41 8.90
CA GLY A 30 -2.81 0.75 8.04
C GLY A 30 -2.77 2.23 7.68
N CYS A 31 -3.92 2.83 7.40
CA CYS A 31 -4.00 4.23 6.95
C CYS A 31 -4.60 5.19 7.98
N HIS A 32 -5.07 4.71 9.13
CA HIS A 32 -5.67 5.50 10.20
C HIS A 32 -6.80 6.45 9.78
N VAL A 33 -7.40 6.23 8.61
CA VAL A 33 -8.58 6.96 8.15
C VAL A 33 -9.81 6.21 8.67
N ARG A 34 -10.70 6.93 9.35
CA ARG A 34 -12.02 6.45 9.76
C ARG A 34 -13.04 6.70 8.67
N GLY A 35 -13.85 5.70 8.36
CA GLY A 35 -14.89 5.83 7.36
C GLY A 35 -15.59 4.52 7.06
N PHE A 36 -16.45 4.56 6.04
CA PHE A 36 -17.09 3.38 5.50
C PHE A 36 -16.10 2.58 4.65
N MET A 37 -16.06 1.27 4.87
CA MET A 37 -15.26 0.32 4.11
C MET A 37 -16.19 -0.71 3.50
N TYR A 38 -16.25 -0.74 2.18
CA TYR A 38 -16.90 -1.80 1.43
C TYR A 38 -15.84 -2.75 0.90
N GLY A 39 -15.89 -4.01 1.32
CA GLY A 39 -14.79 -4.92 1.11
C GLY A 39 -13.59 -4.51 1.97
N TYR A 40 -13.17 -5.38 2.87
CA TYR A 40 -12.04 -5.10 3.76
C TYR A 40 -11.29 -6.37 4.08
N TYR A 41 -10.05 -6.20 4.51
CA TYR A 41 -9.26 -7.29 5.07
C TYR A 41 -9.32 -7.20 6.58
N PHE A 42 -9.47 -8.33 7.24
CA PHE A 42 -9.51 -8.37 8.69
C PHE A 42 -8.74 -9.57 9.24
N CYS A 43 -8.28 -9.42 10.47
CA CYS A 43 -7.73 -10.50 11.26
C CYS A 43 -8.83 -11.13 12.13
N ASN A 44 -8.87 -12.47 12.19
CA ASN A 44 -9.77 -13.19 13.09
C ASN A 44 -9.24 -13.27 14.54
N GLU A 45 -7.93 -13.07 14.72
CA GLU A 45 -7.23 -13.26 15.99
C GLU A 45 -7.00 -11.92 16.72
N ALA A 46 -7.05 -10.81 16.00
CA ALA A 46 -6.83 -9.46 16.53
C ALA A 46 -7.87 -8.49 15.95
N SER A 47 -8.18 -7.42 16.71
CA SER A 47 -8.96 -6.29 16.19
C SER A 47 -8.10 -5.50 15.19
N PHE A 48 -8.01 -5.99 13.97
CA PHE A 48 -7.19 -5.43 12.90
C PHE A 48 -7.95 -5.46 11.58
N THR A 49 -8.22 -4.29 11.01
CA THR A 49 -9.03 -4.09 9.80
C THR A 49 -8.33 -3.12 8.84
N LEU A 50 -8.24 -3.51 7.57
CA LEU A 50 -7.62 -2.73 6.52
C LEU A 50 -8.57 -2.53 5.33
N HIS A 51 -8.50 -1.35 4.72
CA HIS A 51 -9.08 -1.17 3.38
C HIS A 51 -8.43 -2.15 2.38
N VAL A 52 -9.19 -2.59 1.38
CA VAL A 52 -8.66 -3.40 0.26
C VAL A 52 -7.44 -2.73 -0.38
N GLN A 53 -7.50 -1.43 -0.68
CA GLN A 53 -6.37 -0.69 -1.27
C GLN A 53 -5.13 -0.63 -0.36
N CYS A 54 -5.31 -0.69 0.96
CA CYS A 54 -4.19 -0.70 1.90
C CYS A 54 -3.45 -2.05 1.85
N VAL A 55 -4.13 -3.14 1.46
CA VAL A 55 -3.53 -4.48 1.31
C VAL A 55 -3.00 -4.68 -0.11
N LEU A 56 -3.85 -4.46 -1.12
CA LEU A 56 -3.62 -4.87 -2.50
C LEU A 56 -3.01 -3.80 -3.40
N GLY A 57 -2.93 -2.54 -2.97
CA GLY A 57 -2.60 -1.38 -3.82
C GLY A 57 -1.41 -1.60 -4.77
N ASP A 58 -1.27 -0.76 -5.79
CA ASP A 58 -0.44 -0.96 -6.99
C ASP A 58 0.94 -1.63 -6.82
N PHE A 59 1.59 -1.45 -5.68
CA PHE A 59 2.94 -1.94 -5.39
C PHE A 59 2.99 -3.17 -4.48
N SER A 60 1.84 -3.80 -4.20
CA SER A 60 1.69 -5.01 -3.37
C SER A 60 2.51 -6.21 -3.86
N ARG A 61 2.84 -6.24 -5.15
CA ARG A 61 3.70 -7.28 -5.75
C ARG A 61 5.19 -7.15 -5.39
N PHE A 62 5.63 -5.98 -4.94
CA PHE A 62 7.04 -5.75 -4.63
C PHE A 62 7.37 -6.24 -3.23
N LYS A 63 8.54 -6.87 -3.06
CA LYS A 63 9.02 -7.23 -1.74
C LYS A 63 9.53 -5.99 -1.03
N PRO A 64 9.14 -5.72 0.22
CA PRO A 64 9.67 -4.57 0.95
C PRO A 64 11.19 -4.68 1.14
N ASN A 65 11.83 -3.51 1.15
CA ASN A 65 13.28 -3.31 1.23
C ASN A 65 14.08 -3.79 0.02
N GLU A 66 13.41 -4.26 -1.04
CA GLU A 66 14.04 -4.63 -2.29
C GLU A 66 14.41 -3.39 -3.12
N SER A 67 15.61 -3.41 -3.69
CA SER A 67 16.02 -2.41 -4.69
C SER A 67 15.44 -2.82 -6.04
N ILE A 68 14.69 -1.91 -6.65
CA ILE A 68 13.99 -2.14 -7.92
C ILE A 68 14.45 -1.07 -8.92
N THR A 69 14.68 -1.48 -10.17
CA THR A 69 14.99 -0.54 -11.25
C THR A 69 13.72 -0.25 -12.02
N ILE A 70 13.34 1.02 -12.09
CA ILE A 70 12.13 1.48 -12.76
C ILE A 70 12.53 2.55 -13.76
N MET A 71 12.31 2.28 -15.05
CA MET A 71 12.64 3.21 -16.13
C MET A 71 14.12 3.65 -16.14
N GLY A 72 15.03 2.76 -15.72
CA GLY A 72 16.46 3.04 -15.58
C GLY A 72 16.86 3.64 -14.24
N ASP A 73 15.91 4.13 -13.43
CA ASP A 73 16.18 4.73 -12.13
C ASP A 73 16.12 3.70 -10.99
N LYS A 74 17.10 3.78 -10.08
CA LYS A 74 17.16 2.93 -8.89
C LYS A 74 16.17 3.43 -7.84
N CYS A 75 15.26 2.56 -7.44
CA CYS A 75 14.25 2.83 -6.43
C CYS A 75 14.28 1.74 -5.35
N LYS A 76 13.60 1.99 -4.23
CA LYS A 76 13.43 1.02 -3.16
C LYS A 76 11.95 0.88 -2.80
N ALA A 77 11.44 -0.35 -2.77
CA ALA A 77 10.12 -0.62 -2.21
C ALA A 77 10.21 -0.55 -0.68
N VAL A 78 9.35 0.24 -0.03
CA VAL A 78 9.38 0.41 1.43
C VAL A 78 7.97 0.27 2.01
N LEU A 79 7.89 -0.21 3.26
CA LEU A 79 6.64 -0.29 3.98
C LEU A 79 6.13 1.11 4.35
N ASN A 80 4.81 1.26 4.34
CA ASN A 80 4.09 2.49 4.61
C ASN A 80 2.99 2.27 5.66
N ASN A 81 3.41 1.90 6.87
CA ASN A 81 2.52 1.48 7.97
C ASN A 81 2.66 2.32 9.25
N HIS A 82 3.16 3.56 9.12
CA HIS A 82 3.30 4.47 10.26
C HIS A 82 2.12 5.45 10.35
N SER A 83 1.93 6.13 11.47
CA SER A 83 1.01 7.27 11.54
C SER A 83 1.53 8.49 10.77
N SER A 84 2.86 8.59 10.64
CA SER A 84 3.61 9.63 9.93
C SER A 84 3.87 9.33 8.45
N ARG A 85 2.91 8.70 7.75
CA ARG A 85 3.06 8.31 6.33
C ARG A 85 3.47 9.52 5.49
N PRO A 86 4.44 9.35 4.57
CA PRO A 86 4.90 10.42 3.72
C PRO A 86 3.81 10.87 2.76
N PHE A 87 3.95 12.10 2.29
CA PHE A 87 3.20 12.59 1.15
C PHE A 87 3.80 12.04 -0.13
N CYS A 88 2.94 11.68 -1.08
CA CYS A 88 3.40 11.31 -2.41
C CYS A 88 3.95 12.55 -3.12
N ARG A 89 5.10 12.41 -3.80
CA ARG A 89 5.73 13.49 -4.56
C ARG A 89 4.89 13.95 -5.75
N HIS A 90 4.02 13.09 -6.28
CA HIS A 90 3.18 13.43 -7.43
C HIS A 90 1.79 13.92 -7.03
N CYS A 91 0.98 13.10 -6.32
CA CYS A 91 -0.39 13.50 -5.99
C CYS A 91 -0.49 14.39 -4.73
N HIS A 92 0.60 14.58 -3.99
CA HIS A 92 0.67 15.37 -2.76
C HIS A 92 -0.25 14.93 -1.62
N GLU A 93 -0.88 13.76 -1.74
CA GLU A 93 -1.68 13.14 -0.69
C GLU A 93 -0.83 12.25 0.23
N ARG A 94 -1.28 12.03 1.47
CA ARG A 94 -0.66 11.04 2.36
C ARG A 94 -0.85 9.64 1.79
N CYS A 95 0.25 8.91 1.57
CA CYS A 95 0.22 7.59 0.97
C CYS A 95 -0.65 6.61 1.78
N LYS A 96 -1.63 5.96 1.15
CA LYS A 96 -2.57 5.02 1.81
C LYS A 96 -2.23 3.53 1.65
N VAL A 97 -1.45 3.19 0.63
CA VAL A 97 -1.04 1.81 0.31
C VAL A 97 -0.01 1.28 1.30
N SER A 98 0.07 -0.03 1.52
CA SER A 98 1.04 -0.64 2.46
C SER A 98 2.49 -0.61 1.95
N ILE A 99 2.70 -0.59 0.64
CA ILE A 99 4.01 -0.52 0.00
C ILE A 99 4.07 0.72 -0.88
N ILE A 100 5.09 1.55 -0.69
CA ILE A 100 5.39 2.72 -1.52
C ILE A 100 6.76 2.56 -2.16
N ILE A 101 6.99 3.29 -3.25
CA ILE A 101 8.28 3.34 -3.91
C ILE A 101 8.99 4.61 -3.46
N LYS A 102 10.19 4.44 -2.90
CA LYS A 102 11.10 5.54 -2.59
C LYS A 102 12.14 5.64 -3.69
N ALA A 103 12.12 6.73 -4.44
CA ALA A 103 13.16 7.04 -5.42
C ALA A 103 14.34 7.70 -4.69
N ASP A 104 15.56 7.26 -4.99
CA ASP A 104 16.79 7.82 -4.41
C ASP A 104 17.64 8.37 -5.55
N GLY A 105 17.58 9.69 -5.74
CA GLY A 105 18.29 10.40 -6.81
C GLY A 105 18.31 11.90 -6.57
N GLU A 106 19.38 12.56 -7.01
CA GLU A 106 19.70 13.97 -6.68
C GLU A 106 18.56 14.96 -6.99
N GLN A 107 17.74 14.70 -8.02
CA GLN A 107 16.59 15.53 -8.38
C GLN A 107 15.23 14.85 -8.20
N LYS A 108 15.22 13.56 -7.83
CA LYS A 108 14.04 12.69 -7.85
C LYS A 108 13.67 12.11 -6.47
N ASN A 109 14.32 12.56 -5.39
CA ASN A 109 14.06 12.06 -4.05
C ASN A 109 12.59 12.24 -3.63
N GLY A 110 11.93 11.17 -3.20
CA GLY A 110 10.55 11.24 -2.74
C GLY A 110 9.85 9.89 -2.72
N CYS A 111 8.61 9.91 -2.24
CA CYS A 111 7.76 8.72 -2.18
C CYS A 111 6.69 8.75 -3.27
N ILE A 112 6.42 7.61 -3.89
CA ILE A 112 5.40 7.40 -4.90
C ILE A 112 4.44 6.31 -4.42
N CYS A 113 3.12 6.54 -4.56
CA CYS A 113 2.08 5.66 -3.97
C CYS A 113 1.24 4.85 -4.96
N SER A 114 1.36 5.09 -6.26
CA SER A 114 0.65 4.35 -7.30
C SER A 114 1.40 4.36 -8.62
N THR A 115 1.04 3.46 -9.52
CA THR A 115 1.55 3.39 -10.90
C THR A 115 1.24 4.67 -11.65
N SER A 116 0.04 5.25 -11.47
CA SER A 116 -0.29 6.54 -12.07
C SER A 116 0.65 7.65 -11.59
N CYS A 117 0.88 7.75 -10.28
CA CYS A 117 1.82 8.72 -9.72
C CYS A 117 3.25 8.50 -10.23
N LEU A 118 3.64 7.25 -10.45
CA LEU A 118 4.95 6.87 -10.95
C LEU A 118 5.16 7.29 -12.41
N LEU A 119 4.18 6.99 -13.28
CA LEU A 119 4.23 7.36 -14.70
C LEU A 119 4.27 8.87 -14.87
N SER A 120 3.41 9.60 -14.16
CA SER A 120 3.40 11.06 -14.20
C SER A 120 4.68 11.66 -13.61
N PHE A 121 5.27 11.03 -12.60
CA PHE A 121 6.57 11.44 -12.07
C PHE A 121 7.71 11.30 -13.09
N PHE A 122 7.64 10.30 -13.98
CA PHE A 122 8.60 10.12 -15.09
C PHE A 122 8.21 10.85 -16.37
N GLY A 123 7.16 11.68 -16.36
CA GLY A 123 6.73 12.45 -17.53
C GLY A 123 6.15 11.60 -18.66
N ILE A 124 5.68 10.39 -18.35
CA ILE A 124 5.02 9.50 -19.32
C ILE A 124 3.52 9.62 -19.07
N THR A 125 2.90 10.57 -19.75
CA THR A 125 1.44 10.65 -19.80
C THR A 125 0.92 9.69 -20.87
N GLN A 126 -0.19 9.00 -20.57
CA GLN A 126 -0.96 8.25 -21.56
C GLN A 126 -1.57 9.17 -22.60
#